data_AF-A0A2G9C1V5-F1
#
_entry.id   AF-A0A2G9C1V5-F1
#
_cell.length_a   1.000
_cell.length_b   1.000
_cell.length_c   1.000
_cell.angle_alpha   90.00
_cell.angle_beta   90.00
_cell.angle_gamma   90.00
#
_symmetry.space_group_name_H-M   'P 1'
#
loop_
_entity.id
_entity.type
_entity.pdbx_description
1 polymer ?
#
loop_
_entity_poly.entity_id
_entity_poly.type
_entity_poly.pdbx_seq_one_letter_code
_entity_poly.pdbx_strand_id
1 'polypeptide(L)'
;MRALGVLVGAVMALLMCAPSGVAQAAPAETARDVISIGDPGAPGQIELFVDPLCPFSGKMIQQQGAEIGRRIENGSLHVNLRFVNFLERLSASGTYDSRAIYAAFAVAGYSRDSGVTWRFVEQIFSAEQQPKEQG
;
A
#
# COMPACT_ATOMS: atom_id res chain seq x y z
N MET A 1 13.95 40.89 -36.90
CA MET A 1 13.10 39.68 -37.07
C MET A 1 13.73 38.42 -36.48
N ARG A 2 15.00 38.09 -36.76
CA ARG A 2 15.70 36.93 -36.16
C ARG A 2 15.81 36.98 -34.63
N ALA A 3 16.21 38.12 -34.09
CA ALA A 3 16.31 38.31 -32.64
C ALA A 3 14.95 38.18 -31.93
N LEU A 4 13.87 38.59 -32.61
CA LEU A 4 12.50 38.49 -32.11
C LEU A 4 12.03 37.02 -32.02
N GLY A 5 12.42 36.18 -32.99
CA GLY A 5 12.08 34.75 -33.01
C GLY A 5 12.82 33.92 -31.95
N VAL A 6 14.07 34.28 -31.64
CA VAL A 6 14.84 33.63 -30.56
C VAL A 6 14.22 33.94 -29.19
N LEU A 7 13.80 35.19 -28.99
CA LEU A 7 13.15 35.61 -27.75
C LEU A 7 11.80 34.90 -27.53
N VAL A 8 10.99 34.75 -28.58
CA VAL A 8 9.70 34.03 -28.49
C VAL A 8 9.90 32.53 -28.26
N GLY A 9 10.91 31.91 -28.89
CA GLY A 9 11.24 30.49 -28.71
C GLY A 9 11.74 30.16 -27.30
N ALA A 10 12.53 31.04 -26.69
CA ALA A 10 12.99 30.88 -25.31
C ALA A 10 11.83 31.02 -24.30
N VAL A 11 10.92 31.97 -24.51
CA VAL A 11 9.73 32.17 -23.66
C VAL A 11 8.80 30.95 -23.67
N MET A 12 8.62 30.29 -24.83
CA MET A 12 7.82 29.05 -24.93
C MET A 12 8.51 27.84 -24.27
N ALA A 13 9.84 27.72 -24.34
CA ALA A 13 10.58 26.63 -23.70
C ALA A 13 10.50 26.70 -22.16
N LEU A 14 10.48 27.90 -21.58
CA LEU A 14 10.31 28.11 -20.14
C LEU A 14 8.88 27.80 -19.67
N LEU A 15 7.86 28.10 -20.47
CA LEU A 15 6.47 27.72 -20.21
C LEU A 15 6.22 26.19 -20.29
N MET A 16 7.07 25.44 -21.02
CA MET A 16 7.06 23.97 -21.08
C MET A 16 7.96 23.28 -20.03
N CYS A 17 8.78 24.06 -19.31
CA CYS A 17 9.65 23.60 -18.21
C CYS A 17 9.12 24.00 -16.81
N ALA A 18 7.90 24.52 -16.70
CA ALA A 18 7.32 24.81 -15.40
C ALA A 18 7.00 23.50 -14.65
N PRO A 19 7.53 23.26 -13.44
CA PRO A 19 7.16 22.12 -12.61
C PRO A 19 5.74 22.36 -12.09
N SER A 20 4.74 21.77 -12.73
CA SER A 20 3.33 22.01 -12.37
C SER A 20 2.84 20.97 -11.37
N GLY A 21 3.19 21.20 -10.10
CA GLY A 21 2.69 20.45 -8.94
C GLY A 21 3.57 20.63 -7.70
N VAL A 22 3.63 21.83 -7.12
CA VAL A 22 4.22 22.00 -5.78
C VAL A 22 3.22 21.49 -4.73
N ALA A 23 3.48 20.30 -4.20
CA ALA A 23 2.80 19.77 -3.02
C ALA A 23 3.42 20.38 -1.76
N GLN A 24 2.60 20.84 -0.80
CA GLN A 24 3.09 21.23 0.51
C GLN A 24 2.02 21.01 1.58
N ALA A 25 2.23 20.01 2.45
CA ALA A 25 1.85 20.11 3.86
C ALA A 25 2.63 19.13 4.74
N ALA A 26 2.98 19.66 5.91
CA ALA A 26 3.38 19.07 7.18
C ALA A 26 4.64 18.17 7.27
N PRO A 27 5.49 18.37 8.29
CA PRO A 27 6.19 17.27 8.93
C PRO A 27 5.17 16.51 9.80
N ALA A 28 4.96 15.23 9.51
CA ALA A 28 4.44 14.28 10.48
C ALA A 28 5.26 12.98 10.36
N GLU A 29 5.75 12.54 11.51
CA GLU A 29 6.58 11.36 11.79
C GLU A 29 5.85 10.64 12.94
N THR A 30 5.87 9.33 13.14
CA THR A 30 6.74 8.26 12.67
C THR A 30 5.97 7.22 11.85
N ALA A 31 6.59 6.71 10.79
CA ALA A 31 6.21 5.45 10.15
C ALA A 31 7.14 4.33 10.63
N ARG A 32 6.65 3.46 11.52
CA ARG A 32 7.29 2.17 11.85
C ARG A 32 6.30 1.00 11.76
N ASP A 33 5.04 1.29 11.46
CA ASP A 33 3.88 0.40 11.44
C ASP A 33 3.29 0.22 10.04
N VAL A 34 4.05 0.57 8.99
CA VAL A 34 3.66 0.40 7.58
C VAL A 34 4.48 -0.70 6.93
N ILE A 35 3.80 -1.52 6.13
CA ILE A 35 4.43 -2.34 5.11
C ILE A 35 4.19 -1.66 3.76
N SER A 36 5.26 -1.14 3.17
CA SER A 36 5.25 -0.49 1.86
C SER A 36 5.38 -1.54 0.75
N ILE A 37 4.39 -1.64 -0.13
CA ILE A 37 4.29 -2.67 -1.18
C ILE A 37 4.11 -2.01 -2.55
N GLY A 38 4.96 -2.38 -3.51
CA GLY A 38 4.96 -1.84 -4.88
C GLY A 38 5.90 -0.64 -5.07
N ASP A 39 5.95 -0.10 -6.29
CA ASP A 39 6.81 1.02 -6.66
C ASP A 39 6.35 2.32 -5.97
N PRO A 40 7.16 2.98 -5.11
CA PRO A 40 6.81 4.25 -4.48
C PRO A 40 6.45 5.38 -5.47
N GLY A 41 6.90 5.27 -6.73
CA GLY A 41 6.57 6.20 -7.82
C GLY A 41 5.30 5.85 -8.60
N ALA A 42 4.57 4.79 -8.23
CA ALA A 42 3.36 4.38 -8.93
C ALA A 42 2.32 5.52 -8.97
N PRO A 43 1.60 5.70 -10.10
CA PRO A 43 0.60 6.75 -10.23
C PRO A 43 -0.62 6.53 -9.32
N GLY A 44 -0.93 5.28 -8.98
CA GLY A 44 -1.92 4.92 -7.97
C GLY A 44 -1.27 4.76 -6.60
N GLN A 45 -1.82 5.41 -5.59
CA GLN A 45 -1.33 5.38 -4.22
C GLN A 45 -2.52 5.15 -3.28
N ILE A 46 -2.45 4.13 -2.42
CA ILE A 46 -3.48 3.87 -1.40
C ILE A 46 -2.86 3.57 -0.04
N GLU A 47 -3.57 4.01 1.00
CA GLU A 47 -3.37 3.56 2.38
C GLU A 47 -4.43 2.49 2.68
N LEU A 48 -3.99 1.28 3.00
CA LEU A 48 -4.89 0.15 3.22
C LEU A 48 -4.88 -0.25 4.70
N PHE A 49 -6.00 -0.03 5.37
CA PHE A 49 -6.21 -0.44 6.76
C PHE A 49 -7.02 -1.73 6.83
N VAL A 50 -6.45 -2.78 7.40
CA VAL A 50 -7.11 -4.08 7.56
C VAL A 50 -6.81 -4.70 8.92
N ASP A 51 -7.79 -5.44 9.44
CA ASP A 51 -7.65 -6.23 10.68
C ASP A 51 -7.71 -7.72 10.28
N PRO A 52 -6.69 -8.55 10.60
CA PRO A 52 -6.62 -9.95 10.14
C PRO A 52 -7.85 -10.80 10.49
N LEU A 53 -8.46 -10.59 11.67
CA LEU A 53 -9.64 -11.31 12.12
C LEU A 53 -10.93 -10.79 11.48
N CYS A 54 -10.95 -9.55 10.99
CA CYS A 54 -12.16 -8.93 10.47
C CYS A 54 -12.67 -9.63 9.19
N PRO A 55 -13.91 -10.18 9.20
CA PRO A 55 -14.47 -10.87 8.03
C PRO A 55 -14.71 -9.92 6.86
N PHE A 56 -14.92 -8.62 7.11
CA PHE A 56 -15.09 -7.63 6.04
C PHE A 56 -13.77 -7.25 5.39
N SER A 57 -12.68 -7.15 6.16
CA SER A 57 -11.32 -7.02 5.62
C SER A 57 -10.99 -8.24 4.76
N GLY A 58 -11.29 -9.45 5.26
CA GLY A 58 -11.14 -10.69 4.51
C GLY A 58 -11.93 -10.70 3.20
N LYS A 59 -13.22 -10.36 3.25
CA LYS A 59 -14.06 -10.27 2.04
C LYS A 59 -13.50 -9.28 1.02
N MET A 60 -13.00 -8.13 1.45
CA MET A 60 -12.42 -7.14 0.54
C MET A 60 -11.16 -7.70 -0.14
N ILE A 61 -10.24 -8.31 0.61
CA ILE A 61 -9.03 -8.92 0.06
C ILE A 61 -9.37 -10.11 -0.85
N GLN A 62 -10.35 -10.95 -0.50
CA GLN A 62 -10.79 -12.04 -1.36
C GLN A 62 -11.38 -11.56 -2.69
N GLN A 63 -12.06 -10.40 -2.69
CA GLN A 63 -12.68 -9.84 -3.89
C GLN A 63 -11.74 -9.01 -4.75
N GLN A 64 -10.84 -8.24 -4.13
CA GLN A 64 -10.00 -7.24 -4.80
C GLN A 64 -8.51 -7.60 -4.77
N GLY A 65 -8.11 -8.58 -3.97
CA GLY A 65 -6.71 -8.90 -3.68
C GLY A 65 -5.91 -9.21 -4.93
N ALA A 66 -6.45 -10.07 -5.79
CA ALA A 66 -5.80 -10.45 -7.05
C ALA A 66 -5.61 -9.24 -7.99
N GLU A 67 -6.59 -8.32 -8.03
CA GLU A 67 -6.49 -7.11 -8.86
C GLU A 67 -5.48 -6.12 -8.29
N ILE A 68 -5.45 -5.94 -6.97
CA ILE A 68 -4.45 -5.12 -6.29
C ILE A 68 -3.04 -5.69 -6.55
N GLY A 69 -2.86 -7.00 -6.40
CA GLY A 69 -1.62 -7.71 -6.68
C GLY A 69 -1.14 -7.48 -8.12
N ARG A 70 -2.02 -7.66 -9.10
CA ARG A 70 -1.72 -7.38 -10.51
C ARG A 70 -1.29 -5.93 -10.75
N ARG A 71 -1.90 -4.97 -10.06
CA ARG A 71 -1.56 -3.54 -10.18
C ARG A 71 -0.27 -3.17 -9.46
N ILE A 72 0.09 -3.87 -8.38
CA ILE A 72 1.39 -3.79 -7.75
C ILE A 72 2.47 -4.31 -8.72
N GLU A 73 2.25 -5.50 -9.29
CA GLU A 73 3.20 -6.16 -10.21
C GLU A 73 3.48 -5.35 -11.47
N ASN A 74 2.46 -4.70 -12.04
CA ASN A 74 2.63 -3.87 -13.24
C ASN A 74 3.06 -2.42 -12.94
N GLY A 75 3.34 -2.07 -11.67
CA GLY A 75 3.83 -0.75 -11.26
C GLY A 75 2.77 0.37 -11.29
N SER A 76 1.48 0.04 -11.44
CA SER A 76 0.40 1.04 -11.48
C SER A 76 -0.19 1.38 -10.10
N LEU A 77 0.16 0.63 -9.07
CA LEU A 77 -0.32 0.84 -7.70
C LEU A 77 0.78 0.59 -6.67
N HIS A 78 0.86 1.52 -5.72
CA HIS A 78 1.60 1.38 -4.47
C HIS A 78 0.62 1.33 -3.30
N VAL A 79 0.91 0.46 -2.34
CA VAL A 79 0.07 0.22 -1.16
C VAL A 79 0.91 0.41 0.09
N ASN A 80 0.52 1.38 0.91
CA ASN A 80 0.94 1.45 2.30
C ASN A 80 -0.05 0.65 3.13
N LEU A 81 0.34 -0.58 3.47
CA LEU A 81 -0.48 -1.50 4.25
C LEU A 81 -0.27 -1.24 5.74
N ARG A 82 -1.37 -0.97 6.43
CA ARG A 82 -1.43 -0.75 7.87
C ARG A 82 -2.37 -1.77 8.49
N PHE A 83 -1.81 -2.62 9.34
CA PHE A 83 -2.63 -3.51 10.11
C PHE A 83 -3.11 -2.86 11.40
N VAL A 84 -4.33 -3.20 11.80
CA VAL A 84 -4.90 -2.91 13.11
C VAL A 84 -5.35 -4.23 13.76
N ASN A 85 -5.53 -4.24 15.08
CA ASN A 85 -5.83 -5.44 15.86
C ASN A 85 -6.96 -5.19 16.88
N PHE A 86 -7.97 -4.40 16.52
CA PHE A 86 -9.02 -4.04 17.47
C PHE A 86 -9.96 -5.23 17.77
N LEU A 87 -9.94 -6.27 16.94
CA LEU A 87 -10.71 -7.50 17.15
C LEU A 87 -9.96 -8.59 17.93
N GLU A 88 -8.70 -8.37 18.31
CA GLU A 88 -7.81 -9.39 18.90
C GLU A 88 -8.46 -10.23 20.01
N ARG A 89 -9.21 -9.55 20.89
CA ARG A 89 -9.91 -10.15 22.03
C ARG A 89 -11.03 -11.12 21.64
N LEU A 90 -11.52 -11.02 20.41
CA LEU A 90 -12.51 -11.92 19.83
C LEU A 90 -11.86 -13.14 19.19
N SER A 91 -10.54 -13.18 19.00
CA SER A 91 -9.90 -14.40 18.49
C SER A 91 -9.96 -15.52 19.53
N ALA A 92 -10.15 -16.77 19.09
CA ALA A 92 -10.14 -17.94 19.99
C ALA A 92 -8.85 -18.05 20.82
N SER A 93 -7.73 -17.55 20.28
CA SER A 93 -6.43 -17.55 20.96
C SER A 93 -6.14 -16.28 21.78
N GLY A 94 -6.98 -15.25 21.68
CA GLY A 94 -6.76 -13.90 22.22
C GLY A 94 -5.49 -13.17 21.71
N THR A 95 -4.83 -13.72 20.68
CA THR A 95 -3.53 -13.25 20.15
C THR A 95 -3.37 -13.50 18.64
N TYR A 96 -4.45 -13.82 17.91
CA TYR A 96 -4.37 -14.09 16.47
C TYR A 96 -3.92 -12.87 15.67
N ASP A 97 -4.52 -11.69 15.87
CA ASP A 97 -4.26 -10.52 15.03
C ASP A 97 -2.81 -10.12 15.13
N SER A 98 -2.30 -9.97 16.35
CA SER A 98 -0.92 -9.62 16.64
C SER A 98 0.05 -10.61 15.99
N ARG A 99 -0.21 -11.93 16.08
CA ARG A 99 0.64 -12.94 15.42
C ARG A 99 0.62 -12.80 13.89
N ALA A 100 -0.55 -12.61 13.29
CA ALA A 100 -0.68 -12.43 11.84
C ALA A 100 0.04 -11.16 11.37
N ILE A 101 -0.11 -10.06 12.11
CA ILE A 101 0.54 -8.77 11.82
C ILE A 101 2.05 -8.92 11.89
N TYR A 102 2.60 -9.44 12.99
CA TYR A 102 4.05 -9.61 13.13
C TYR A 102 4.62 -10.58 12.09
N ALA A 103 3.87 -11.63 11.71
CA ALA A 103 4.26 -12.51 10.63
C ALA A 103 4.35 -11.77 9.28
N ALA A 104 3.40 -10.86 8.98
CA ALA A 104 3.44 -10.06 7.76
C ALA A 104 4.65 -9.12 7.73
N PHE A 105 4.97 -8.45 8.84
CA PHE A 105 6.19 -7.65 8.96
C PHE A 105 7.46 -8.48 8.79
N ALA A 106 7.51 -9.68 9.39
CA ALA A 106 8.65 -10.57 9.23
C ALA A 106 8.81 -10.99 7.76
N VAL A 107 7.74 -11.42 7.09
CA VAL A 107 7.77 -11.80 5.67
C VAL A 107 8.26 -10.62 4.82
N ALA A 108 7.71 -9.43 5.02
CA ALA A 108 8.14 -8.23 4.28
C ALA A 108 9.62 -7.89 4.51
N GLY A 109 10.08 -7.92 5.77
CA GLY A 109 11.44 -7.58 6.14
C GLY A 109 12.48 -8.57 5.64
N TYR A 110 12.16 -9.87 5.64
CA TYR A 110 13.07 -10.93 5.20
C TYR A 110 13.02 -11.15 3.68
N SER A 111 11.84 -11.14 3.06
CA SER A 111 11.73 -11.34 1.61
C SER A 111 12.25 -10.13 0.84
N ARG A 112 12.01 -8.91 1.36
CA ARG A 112 12.23 -7.65 0.65
C ARG A 112 11.58 -7.61 -0.73
N ASP A 113 10.52 -8.37 -0.91
CA ASP A 113 9.82 -8.55 -2.18
C ASP A 113 8.33 -8.23 -2.01
N SER A 114 7.83 -7.30 -2.83
CA SER A 114 6.45 -6.83 -2.76
C SER A 114 5.44 -7.90 -3.15
N GLY A 115 5.76 -8.76 -4.12
CA GLY A 115 4.88 -9.84 -4.57
C GLY A 115 4.76 -10.95 -3.53
N VAL A 116 5.89 -11.38 -2.93
CA VAL A 116 5.91 -12.34 -1.81
C VAL A 116 5.12 -11.80 -0.62
N THR A 117 5.34 -10.52 -0.30
CA THR A 117 4.63 -9.86 0.80
C THR A 117 3.13 -9.81 0.54
N TRP A 118 2.70 -9.36 -0.65
CA TRP A 118 1.28 -9.26 -0.99
C TRP A 118 0.60 -10.63 -0.97
N ARG A 119 1.22 -11.65 -1.56
CA ARG A 119 0.69 -13.03 -1.53
C ARG A 119 0.54 -13.57 -0.10
N PHE A 120 1.42 -13.20 0.81
CA PHE A 120 1.28 -13.56 2.22
C PHE A 120 0.08 -12.86 2.86
N VAL A 121 -0.17 -11.60 2.54
CA VAL A 121 -1.37 -10.86 2.97
C VAL A 121 -2.63 -11.53 2.43
N GLU A 122 -2.67 -11.86 1.14
CA GLU A 122 -3.79 -12.60 0.54
C GLU A 122 -4.04 -13.93 1.26
N GLN A 123 -2.97 -14.63 1.66
CA GLN A 123 -3.08 -15.89 2.39
C GLN A 123 -3.63 -15.71 3.81
N ILE A 124 -3.28 -14.65 4.54
CA ILE A 124 -3.89 -14.33 5.85
C ILE A 124 -5.41 -14.22 5.72
N PHE A 125 -5.87 -13.58 4.64
CA PHE A 125 -7.28 -13.28 4.40
C PHE A 125 -8.00 -14.32 3.53
N SER A 126 -7.36 -15.44 3.20
CA SER A 126 -7.97 -16.48 2.37
C SER A 126 -9.12 -17.15 3.13
N ALA A 127 -10.12 -17.65 2.40
CA ALA A 127 -11.28 -18.32 3.01
C ALA A 127 -10.87 -19.56 3.84
N GLU A 128 -9.75 -20.19 3.49
CA GLU A 128 -9.19 -21.36 4.16
C GLU A 128 -8.44 -21.02 5.45
N GLN A 129 -7.85 -19.83 5.56
CA GLN A 129 -6.95 -19.46 6.65
C GLN A 129 -7.57 -18.46 7.63
N GLN A 130 -8.53 -17.65 7.17
CA GLN A 130 -9.11 -16.61 8.01
C GLN A 130 -9.95 -17.24 9.14
N PRO A 131 -9.62 -16.99 10.41
CA PRO A 131 -10.40 -17.48 11.54
C PRO A 131 -11.72 -16.72 11.65
N LYS A 132 -12.66 -17.31 12.39
CA LYS A 132 -13.89 -16.64 12.78
C LYS A 132 -13.69 -15.83 14.05
N GLU A 133 -14.33 -14.68 14.11
CA GLU A 133 -14.55 -13.99 15.38
C GLU A 133 -15.26 -14.95 16.35
N GLN A 134 -14.83 -14.95 17.60
CA GLN A 134 -15.34 -15.77 18.71
C GLN A 134 -15.06 -17.28 18.62
N GLY A 135 -14.27 -17.72 17.64
CA GLY A 135 -13.87 -19.13 17.47
C GLY A 135 -14.84 -19.95 16.63
#